data_AF-A0AAX4IHP5-F1
#
_entry.id   AF-A0AAX4IHP5-F1
#
_cell.length_a   1.000
_cell.length_b   1.000
_cell.length_c   1.000
_cell.angle_alpha   90.00
_cell.angle_beta   90.00
_cell.angle_gamma   90.00
#
_symmetry.space_group_name_H-M   'P 1'
#
loop_
_entity.id
_entity.type
_entity.pdbx_description
1 polymer ?
#
loop_
_entity_poly.entity_id
_entity_poly.type
_entity_poly.pdbx_seq_one_letter_code
_entity_poly.pdbx_strand_id
1 'polypeptide(L)'
;MRLCFILITLTYYVSASYALCYTSGRLGDYGKWLKEKDPTIDKERLSIACSALVGRGDVSFAKYESRSTCMQEDLRTKWDFKIERLSEPKTDGTATMTMDVCLEYLRKEAYGCKYGGRIEYWDWEIE
;
A
#
# COMPACT_ATOMS: atom_id res chain seq x y z
N MET A 1 -27.55 -23.61 37.17
CA MET A 1 -28.09 -23.63 35.80
C MET A 1 -27.62 -22.39 35.06
N ARG A 2 -26.97 -22.60 33.90
CA ARG A 2 -26.71 -21.66 32.78
C ARG A 2 -25.90 -20.38 33.06
N LEU A 3 -24.58 -20.49 32.88
CA LEU A 3 -23.73 -19.40 32.41
C LEU A 3 -23.82 -19.36 30.87
N CYS A 4 -24.49 -18.35 30.33
CA CYS A 4 -24.47 -18.05 28.89
C CYS A 4 -23.14 -17.37 28.55
N PHE A 5 -22.21 -18.12 27.97
CA PHE A 5 -21.06 -17.53 27.29
C PHE A 5 -21.50 -17.04 25.90
N ILE A 6 -21.63 -15.73 25.74
CA ILE A 6 -21.80 -15.11 24.42
C ILE A 6 -20.41 -15.00 23.80
N LEU A 7 -20.05 -15.94 22.92
CA LEU A 7 -18.90 -15.79 22.04
C LEU A 7 -19.26 -14.77 20.95
N ILE A 8 -18.77 -13.53 21.11
CA ILE A 8 -18.80 -12.53 20.04
C ILE A 8 -17.67 -12.89 19.08
N THR A 9 -18.01 -13.54 17.97
CA THR A 9 -17.09 -13.71 16.85
C THR A 9 -17.03 -12.37 16.11
N LEU A 10 -15.97 -11.59 16.38
CA LEU A 10 -15.60 -10.46 15.54
C LEU A 10 -15.22 -11.02 14.16
N THR A 11 -16.16 -10.98 13.22
CA THR A 11 -15.86 -11.19 11.81
C THR A 11 -15.03 -9.99 11.36
N TYR A 12 -13.71 -10.13 11.35
CA TYR A 12 -12.85 -9.20 10.64
C TYR A 12 -13.32 -9.21 9.19
N TYR A 13 -13.94 -8.12 8.76
CA TYR A 13 -14.33 -7.89 7.39
C TYR A 13 -13.03 -7.73 6.59
N VAL A 14 -12.41 -8.84 6.21
CA VAL A 14 -11.24 -8.83 5.34
C VAL A 14 -11.76 -8.49 3.96
N SER A 15 -11.88 -7.20 3.67
CA SER A 15 -12.12 -6.74 2.31
C SER A 15 -10.91 -7.18 1.50
N ALA A 16 -11.04 -8.29 0.79
CA ALA A 16 -9.99 -8.85 -0.06
C ALA A 16 -9.81 -7.95 -1.29
N SER A 17 -9.12 -6.82 -1.13
CA SER A 17 -8.55 -6.13 -2.28
C SER A 17 -7.54 -7.05 -2.93
N TYR A 18 -7.77 -7.35 -4.21
CA TYR A 18 -6.88 -8.12 -5.03
C TYR A 18 -6.01 -7.16 -5.84
N ALA A 19 -4.72 -7.48 -5.97
CA ALA A 19 -3.83 -6.73 -6.86
C ALA A 19 -4.14 -7.09 -8.31
N LEU A 20 -4.38 -6.08 -9.14
CA LEU A 20 -4.41 -6.19 -10.60
C LEU A 20 -2.97 -6.14 -11.11
N CYS A 21 -2.38 -7.30 -11.35
CA CYS A 21 -1.00 -7.37 -11.85
C CYS A 21 -0.88 -6.90 -13.30
N TYR A 22 0.15 -6.09 -13.58
CA TYR A 22 0.48 -5.72 -14.95
C TYR A 22 0.88 -6.95 -15.77
N THR A 23 0.46 -7.00 -17.03
CA THR A 23 0.75 -8.12 -17.95
C THR A 23 2.11 -8.01 -18.61
N SER A 24 2.71 -6.83 -18.60
CA SER A 24 4.02 -6.53 -19.17
C SER A 24 4.69 -5.40 -18.41
N GLY A 25 6.01 -5.36 -18.45
CA GLY A 25 6.81 -4.35 -17.79
C GLY A 25 8.23 -4.83 -17.56
N ARG A 26 9.01 -4.05 -16.82
CA ARG A 26 10.31 -4.52 -16.35
C ARG A 26 10.09 -5.53 -15.22
N LEU A 27 10.88 -6.60 -15.23
CA LEU A 27 10.81 -7.61 -14.16
C LEU A 27 11.19 -6.97 -12.84
N GLY A 28 10.24 -7.00 -11.90
CA GLY A 28 10.47 -6.57 -10.52
C GLY A 28 10.77 -7.74 -9.58
N ASP A 29 10.93 -8.97 -10.10
CA ASP A 29 11.17 -10.19 -9.32
C ASP A 29 10.31 -10.29 -8.05
N TYR A 30 9.00 -10.03 -8.17
CA TYR A 30 8.06 -10.03 -7.05
C TYR A 30 8.54 -9.18 -5.85
N GLY A 31 9.10 -8.02 -6.18
CA GLY A 31 9.55 -7.00 -5.23
C GLY A 31 10.62 -7.51 -4.30
N LYS A 32 11.42 -8.51 -4.72
CA LYS A 32 12.44 -9.12 -3.86
C LYS A 32 13.38 -8.08 -3.24
N TRP A 33 13.88 -7.14 -4.05
CA TRP A 33 14.72 -6.05 -3.56
C TRP A 33 13.99 -5.12 -2.57
N LEU A 34 12.69 -4.91 -2.77
CA LEU A 34 11.85 -4.07 -1.91
C LEU A 34 11.59 -4.70 -0.52
N LYS A 35 11.56 -6.05 -0.45
CA LYS A 35 11.44 -6.82 0.82
C LYS A 35 12.69 -6.73 1.69
N GLU A 36 13.83 -6.51 1.07
CA GLU A 36 15.10 -6.42 1.78
C GLU A 36 15.16 -5.13 2.60
N LYS A 37 15.99 -5.16 3.64
CA LYS A 37 16.26 -3.98 4.45
C LYS A 37 17.25 -3.06 3.75
N ASP A 38 17.00 -1.77 3.85
CA ASP A 38 18.01 -0.77 3.59
C ASP A 38 19.08 -0.80 4.71
N PRO A 39 20.38 -0.93 4.37
CA PRO A 39 21.44 -1.09 5.36
C PRO A 39 21.72 0.18 6.17
N THR A 40 21.25 1.35 5.73
CA THR A 40 21.52 2.64 6.40
C THR A 40 20.50 2.96 7.48
N ILE A 41 19.26 2.51 7.32
CA ILE A 41 18.14 2.84 8.21
C ILE A 41 17.47 1.62 8.87
N ASP A 42 17.93 0.39 8.58
CA ASP A 42 17.44 -0.89 9.11
C ASP A 42 15.92 -1.11 8.92
N LYS A 43 15.36 -0.56 7.84
CA LYS A 43 13.94 -0.71 7.47
C LYS A 43 13.80 -1.37 6.11
N GLU A 44 12.71 -2.10 5.92
CA GLU A 44 12.31 -2.63 4.60
C GLU A 44 12.23 -1.49 3.58
N ARG A 45 12.82 -1.68 2.39
CA ARG A 45 12.87 -0.62 1.37
C ARG A 45 11.49 -0.11 0.97
N LEU A 46 10.50 -1.00 0.87
CA LEU A 46 9.12 -0.60 0.58
C LEU A 46 8.54 0.40 1.61
N SER A 47 8.97 0.33 2.86
CA SER A 47 8.54 1.29 3.90
C SER A 47 9.05 2.71 3.65
N ILE A 48 10.16 2.86 2.92
CA ILE A 48 10.69 4.16 2.48
C ILE A 48 9.76 4.77 1.45
N ALA A 49 9.29 3.97 0.47
CA ALA A 49 8.31 4.42 -0.51
C ALA A 49 7.03 4.91 0.17
N CYS A 50 6.45 4.11 1.07
CA CYS A 50 5.26 4.54 1.82
C CYS A 50 5.50 5.81 2.64
N SER A 51 6.66 5.94 3.29
CA SER A 51 6.99 7.14 4.07
C SER A 51 7.04 8.39 3.19
N ALA A 52 7.55 8.26 1.96
CA ALA A 52 7.61 9.34 0.99
C ALA A 52 6.22 9.72 0.43
N LEU A 53 5.35 8.73 0.23
CA LEU A 53 3.99 8.93 -0.29
C LEU A 53 3.06 9.51 0.79
N VAL A 54 3.02 8.88 1.95
CA VAL A 54 2.08 9.20 3.05
C VAL A 54 2.56 10.39 3.87
N GLY A 55 3.87 10.60 3.98
CA GLY A 55 4.46 11.62 4.84
C GLY A 55 4.19 11.32 6.32
N ARG A 56 3.75 12.32 7.08
CA ARG A 56 3.47 12.19 8.53
C ARG A 56 2.23 11.35 8.85
N GLY A 57 1.42 10.98 7.85
CA GLY A 57 0.25 10.11 8.01
C GLY A 57 -0.97 10.75 8.67
N ASP A 58 -0.92 12.05 8.95
CA ASP A 58 -1.98 12.88 9.51
C ASP A 58 -2.54 13.90 8.50
N VAL A 59 -1.95 13.98 7.30
CA VAL A 59 -2.40 14.88 6.23
C VAL A 59 -3.36 14.14 5.30
N SER A 60 -4.60 14.64 5.23
CA SER A 60 -5.58 14.14 4.27
C SER A 60 -5.23 14.57 2.86
N PHE A 61 -5.45 13.66 1.91
CA PHE A 61 -5.33 13.92 0.47
C PHE A 61 -6.60 14.62 0.01
N ALA A 62 -6.47 15.66 -0.82
CA ALA A 62 -7.61 16.18 -1.57
C ALA A 62 -8.11 15.14 -2.59
N LYS A 63 -9.34 15.27 -3.07
CA LYS A 63 -9.85 14.40 -4.13
C LYS A 63 -9.01 14.56 -5.39
N TYR A 64 -8.65 13.42 -5.98
CA TYR A 64 -7.70 13.29 -7.11
C TYR A 64 -6.30 13.83 -6.80
N GLU A 65 -5.97 14.10 -5.54
CA GLU A 65 -4.57 14.31 -5.16
C GLU A 65 -3.85 12.97 -5.33
N SER A 66 -2.83 13.00 -6.18
CA SER A 66 -1.88 11.92 -6.34
C SER A 66 -0.53 12.30 -5.76
N ARG A 67 0.14 11.35 -5.13
CA ARG A 67 1.56 11.46 -4.79
C ARG A 67 2.30 10.30 -5.40
N SER A 68 3.53 10.56 -5.83
CA SER A 68 4.38 9.57 -6.44
C SER A 68 5.78 9.64 -5.87
N THR A 69 6.45 8.50 -5.83
CA THR A 69 7.87 8.39 -5.48
C THR A 69 8.52 7.33 -6.34
N CYS A 70 9.83 7.38 -6.44
CA CYS A 70 10.61 6.42 -7.21
C CYS A 70 11.77 5.91 -6.37
N MET A 71 12.02 4.61 -6.42
CA MET A 71 13.18 3.96 -5.81
C MET A 71 14.00 3.26 -6.88
N GLN A 72 15.31 3.49 -6.87
CA GLN A 72 16.23 2.87 -7.82
C GLN A 72 16.83 1.60 -7.19
N GLU A 73 16.59 0.46 -7.83
CA GLU A 73 17.19 -0.83 -7.46
C GLU A 73 18.59 -0.96 -8.05
N ASP A 74 18.72 -0.67 -9.34
CA ASP A 74 19.98 -0.69 -10.08
C ASP A 74 19.98 0.35 -11.22
N LEU A 75 21.06 0.43 -12.00
CA LEU A 75 21.19 1.40 -13.10
C LEU A 75 20.14 1.27 -14.22
N ARG A 76 19.44 0.15 -14.28
CA ARG A 76 18.47 -0.20 -15.32
C ARG A 76 17.08 -0.45 -14.74
N THR A 77 16.96 -0.67 -13.44
CA THR A 77 15.71 -1.04 -12.76
C THR A 77 15.33 0.02 -11.73
N LYS A 78 14.12 0.55 -11.89
CA LYS A 78 13.48 1.46 -10.95
C LYS A 78 12.08 0.98 -10.62
N TRP A 79 11.60 1.37 -9.45
CA TRP A 79 10.27 1.15 -8.94
C TRP A 79 9.60 2.50 -8.79
N ASP A 80 8.57 2.72 -9.59
CA ASP A 80 7.70 3.89 -9.47
C ASP A 80 6.50 3.47 -8.62
N PHE A 81 6.12 4.31 -7.66
CA PHE A 81 4.97 4.11 -6.80
C PHE A 81 4.07 5.34 -6.86
N LYS A 82 2.76 5.14 -6.80
CA LYS A 82 1.77 6.21 -6.75
C LYS A 82 0.63 5.81 -5.82
N ILE A 83 0.12 6.79 -5.09
CA ILE A 83 -1.18 6.71 -4.43
C ILE A 83 -2.03 7.89 -4.90
N GLU A 84 -3.31 7.63 -5.14
CA GLU A 84 -4.29 8.63 -5.56
C GLU A 84 -5.57 8.45 -4.77
N ARG A 85 -6.15 9.58 -4.33
CA ARG A 85 -7.47 9.59 -3.69
C ARG A 85 -8.57 9.71 -4.75
N LEU A 86 -9.48 8.75 -4.81
CA LEU A 86 -10.58 8.71 -5.78
C LEU A 86 -11.84 9.47 -5.33
N SER A 87 -12.01 9.70 -4.03
CA SER A 87 -13.23 10.30 -3.47
C SER A 87 -12.96 11.55 -2.60
N GLU A 88 -14.03 12.25 -2.22
CA GLU A 88 -13.91 13.43 -1.36
C GLU A 88 -13.34 13.07 0.03
N PRO A 89 -12.58 13.97 0.68
CA PRO A 89 -12.21 13.87 2.09
C PRO A 89 -13.46 13.70 2.96
N LYS A 90 -13.53 12.62 3.73
CA LYS A 90 -14.57 12.47 4.75
C LYS A 90 -14.20 13.36 5.95
N THR A 91 -15.14 14.17 6.41
CA THR A 91 -14.96 15.10 7.53
C THR A 91 -14.78 14.42 8.89
N ASP A 92 -14.94 13.09 8.96
CA ASP A 92 -14.76 12.28 10.17
C ASP A 92 -13.34 11.67 10.30
N GLY A 93 -12.44 11.97 9.37
CA GLY A 93 -11.07 11.44 9.37
C GLY A 93 -10.94 9.97 8.96
N THR A 94 -12.04 9.30 8.55
CA THR A 94 -12.03 7.86 8.20
C THR A 94 -11.43 7.50 6.84
N ALA A 95 -10.68 8.41 6.23
CA ALA A 95 -10.04 8.16 4.94
C ALA A 95 -8.68 8.86 4.85
N THR A 96 -7.85 8.69 5.87
CA THR A 96 -6.44 9.07 5.81
C THR A 96 -5.62 7.85 5.39
N MET A 97 -4.76 8.01 4.39
CA MET A 97 -3.78 6.97 4.05
C MET A 97 -2.78 6.87 5.20
N THR A 98 -2.76 5.76 5.92
CA THR A 98 -1.75 5.51 6.97
C THR A 98 -0.58 4.71 6.42
N MET A 99 0.52 4.69 7.16
CA MET A 99 1.67 3.85 6.81
C MET A 99 1.31 2.37 6.71
N ASP A 100 0.49 1.87 7.63
CA ASP A 100 0.09 0.45 7.66
C ASP A 100 -0.79 0.11 6.45
N VAL A 101 -1.73 0.99 6.09
CA VAL A 101 -2.60 0.80 4.92
C VAL A 101 -1.80 0.86 3.62
N CYS A 102 -0.89 1.83 3.50
CA CYS A 102 0.00 1.92 2.34
C CYS A 102 0.84 0.65 2.18
N LEU A 103 1.46 0.19 3.27
CA LEU A 103 2.28 -1.03 3.26
C LEU A 103 1.45 -2.27 2.94
N GLU A 104 0.24 -2.40 3.50
CA GLU A 104 -0.62 -3.54 3.21
C GLU A 104 -0.86 -3.68 1.70
N TYR A 105 -1.24 -2.60 1.02
CA TYR A 105 -1.60 -2.66 -0.39
C TYR A 105 -0.40 -2.71 -1.31
N LEU A 106 0.62 -1.88 -1.10
CA LEU A 106 1.83 -1.96 -1.92
C LEU A 106 2.51 -3.33 -1.82
N ARG A 107 2.44 -4.01 -0.67
CA ARG A 107 2.96 -5.38 -0.56
C ARG A 107 2.20 -6.38 -1.43
N LYS A 108 0.87 -6.24 -1.54
CA LYS A 108 0.05 -7.14 -2.39
C LYS A 108 0.46 -7.02 -3.86
N GLU A 109 0.71 -5.81 -4.33
CA GLU A 109 1.19 -5.55 -5.70
C GLU A 109 2.66 -5.93 -5.87
N ALA A 110 3.55 -5.30 -5.11
CA ALA A 110 4.99 -5.47 -5.26
C ALA A 110 5.39 -6.94 -5.08
N TYR A 111 4.76 -7.67 -4.15
CA TYR A 111 5.19 -9.03 -3.79
C TYR A 111 4.34 -10.12 -4.44
N GLY A 112 3.14 -9.79 -4.91
CA GLY A 112 2.26 -10.70 -5.62
C GLY A 112 2.41 -10.64 -7.14
N CYS A 113 2.90 -9.53 -7.70
CA CYS A 113 2.94 -9.29 -9.13
C CYS A 113 4.36 -9.22 -9.70
N LYS A 114 4.58 -10.00 -10.77
CA LYS A 114 5.87 -10.11 -11.46
C LYS A 114 6.38 -8.78 -12.05
N TYR A 115 5.46 -7.91 -12.46
CA TYR A 115 5.74 -6.64 -13.14
C TYR A 115 5.20 -5.43 -12.36
N GLY A 116 4.89 -5.59 -11.07
CA GLY A 116 4.06 -4.64 -10.33
C GLY A 116 2.57 -4.80 -10.66
N GLY A 117 1.74 -3.97 -10.05
CA GLY A 117 0.30 -4.01 -10.26
C GLY A 117 -0.35 -2.72 -9.79
N ARG A 118 -1.67 -2.76 -9.70
CA ARG A 118 -2.46 -1.70 -9.07
C ARG A 118 -3.57 -2.27 -8.20
N ILE A 119 -4.02 -1.50 -7.23
CA ILE A 119 -5.15 -1.81 -6.36
C ILE A 119 -6.06 -0.60 -6.32
N GLU A 120 -7.33 -0.83 -6.64
CA GLU A 120 -8.40 0.07 -6.25
C GLU A 120 -9.01 -0.45 -4.95
N TYR A 121 -8.94 0.36 -3.90
CA TYR A 121 -9.53 0.03 -2.61
C TYR A 121 -10.28 1.23 -2.05
N TRP A 122 -11.61 1.07 -1.94
CA TRP A 122 -12.51 2.09 -1.41
C TRP A 122 -12.34 3.43 -2.12
N ASP A 123 -11.60 4.34 -1.47
CA ASP A 123 -11.41 5.73 -1.83
C ASP A 123 -10.00 5.95 -2.44
N TRP A 124 -9.26 4.88 -2.76
CA TRP A 124 -7.86 4.92 -3.16
C TRP A 124 -7.56 4.09 -4.42
N GLU A 125 -6.69 4.62 -5.25
CA GLU A 125 -5.93 3.87 -6.26
C GLU A 125 -4.45 3.87 -5.85
N ILE A 126 -3.80 2.71 -5.94
CA ILE A 126 -2.42 2.47 -5.54
C ILE A 126 -1.73 1.70 -6.69
N GLU A 127 -0.51 2.07 -7.04
CA GLU A 127 0.34 1.39 -8.04
C GLU A 127 1.84 1.51 -7.72
#